data_AF-A0A2M7CN89-F1
#
_entry.id   AF-A0A2M7CN89-F1
#
_cell.length_a   1.000
_cell.length_b   1.000
_cell.length_c   1.000
_cell.angle_alpha   90.00
_cell.angle_beta   90.00
_cell.angle_gamma   90.00
#
_symmetry.space_group_name_H-M   'P 1'
#
loop_
_entity.id
_entity.type
_entity.pdbx_description
1 polymer ?
#
loop_
_entity_poly.entity_id
_entity_poly.type
_entity_poly.pdbx_seq_one_letter_code
_entity_poly.pdbx_strand_id
1 'polypeptide(L)'
;MLDTQGNFFLGRLFDTAKNKLADKAILYDPADLTTHGLVTGMTGSGKTGLCIGILEEAALQNIPAIIIDPKGDLTNLLLHFPEL
;
A
#
# COMPACT_ATOMS: atom_id res chain seq x y z
N MET A 1 -10.98 -13.20 6.59
CA MET A 1 -10.06 -12.41 5.74
C MET A 1 -10.79 -12.12 4.43
N LEU A 2 -10.62 -10.93 3.85
CA LEU A 2 -11.19 -10.64 2.53
C LEU A 2 -10.48 -11.55 1.52
N ASP A 3 -11.21 -12.22 0.62
CA ASP A 3 -10.59 -12.95 -0.47
C ASP A 3 -10.21 -11.96 -1.58
N THR A 4 -8.92 -11.72 -1.75
CA THR A 4 -8.39 -10.74 -2.72
C THR A 4 -8.16 -11.34 -4.10
N GLN A 5 -8.23 -12.67 -4.25
CA GLN A 5 -7.96 -13.38 -5.50
C GLN A 5 -6.61 -13.01 -6.15
N GLY A 6 -5.59 -12.73 -5.33
CA GLY A 6 -4.27 -12.30 -5.81
C GLY A 6 -4.14 -10.82 -6.16
N ASN A 7 -5.18 -10.01 -5.96
CA ASN A 7 -5.06 -8.55 -6.08
C ASN A 7 -4.50 -7.94 -4.78
N PHE A 8 -3.90 -6.76 -4.90
CA PHE A 8 -3.49 -5.94 -3.75
C PHE A 8 -4.68 -5.21 -3.16
N PHE A 9 -4.86 -5.30 -1.85
CA PHE A 9 -5.84 -4.51 -1.12
C PHE A 9 -5.30 -3.11 -0.81
N LEU A 10 -5.88 -2.06 -1.43
CA LEU A 10 -5.46 -0.67 -1.21
C LEU A 10 -6.36 0.10 -0.21
N GLY A 11 -7.29 -0.59 0.44
CA GLY A 11 -8.24 0.00 1.38
C GLY A 11 -9.68 -0.10 0.90
N ARG A 12 -10.53 0.80 1.41
CA ARG A 12 -11.96 0.87 1.09
C ARG A 12 -12.33 2.25 0.59
N LEU A 13 -13.34 2.32 -0.26
CA LEU A 13 -13.88 3.61 -0.68
C LEU A 13 -14.43 4.38 0.51
N PHE A 14 -14.15 5.68 0.55
CA PHE A 14 -14.75 6.59 1.52
C PHE A 14 -15.94 7.30 0.88
N ASP A 15 -17.14 7.10 1.43
CA ASP A 15 -18.35 7.81 1.03
C ASP A 15 -18.36 9.19 1.68
N THR A 16 -18.05 10.22 0.88
CA THR A 16 -17.99 11.61 1.33
C THR A 16 -19.36 12.17 1.68
N ALA A 17 -20.43 11.68 1.07
CA ALA A 17 -21.80 12.14 1.35
C ALA A 17 -22.30 11.60 2.69
N LYS A 18 -21.94 10.36 3.03
CA LYS A 18 -22.30 9.72 4.31
C LYS A 18 -21.25 9.92 5.40
N ASN A 19 -20.10 10.49 5.06
CA ASN A 19 -18.93 10.64 5.92
C ASN A 19 -18.52 9.32 6.60
N LYS A 20 -18.50 8.23 5.82
CA LYS A 20 -18.26 6.86 6.31
C LYS A 20 -17.44 6.06 5.30
N LEU A 21 -16.67 5.09 5.79
CA LEU A 21 -16.09 4.06 4.94
C LEU A 21 -17.21 3.19 4.36
N ALA A 22 -17.18 2.98 3.05
CA ALA A 22 -18.04 2.02 2.37
C ALA A 22 -17.48 0.60 2.58
N ASP A 23 -18.35 -0.41 2.44
CA ASP A 23 -17.92 -1.81 2.52
C ASP A 23 -17.15 -2.28 1.27
N LYS A 24 -17.15 -1.47 0.20
CA LYS A 24 -16.47 -1.79 -1.04
C LYS A 24 -14.95 -1.62 -0.91
N ALA A 25 -14.23 -2.74 -0.95
CA ALA A 25 -12.78 -2.79 -1.05
C ALA A 25 -12.30 -2.25 -2.41
N ILE A 26 -11.13 -1.60 -2.39
CA ILE A 26 -10.34 -1.30 -3.59
C ILE A 26 -9.28 -2.38 -3.71
N LEU A 27 -9.43 -3.17 -4.77
CA LEU A 27 -8.47 -4.20 -5.16
C LEU A 27 -7.76 -3.72 -6.42
N TYR A 28 -6.44 -3.87 -6.44
CA TYR A 28 -5.56 -3.42 -7.52
C TYR A 28 -4.81 -4.61 -8.09
N ASP A 29 -4.78 -4.75 -9.41
CA ASP A 29 -4.07 -5.83 -10.09
C ASP A 29 -2.55 -5.55 -10.05
N PRO A 30 -1.73 -6.36 -9.36
CA PRO A 30 -0.29 -6.14 -9.30
C PRO A 30 0.38 -6.15 -10.69
N ALA A 31 -0.21 -6.80 -11.70
CA ALA A 31 0.31 -6.79 -13.06
C ALA A 31 0.37 -5.37 -13.65
N ASP A 32 -0.53 -4.46 -13.22
CA ASP A 32 -0.53 -3.07 -13.67
C ASP A 32 0.75 -2.33 -13.23
N LEU A 33 1.40 -2.71 -12.12
CA LEU A 33 2.66 -2.09 -11.67
C LEU A 33 3.84 -2.35 -12.63
N THR A 34 3.73 -3.33 -13.53
CA THR A 34 4.72 -3.55 -14.59
C THR A 34 4.77 -2.41 -15.61
N THR A 35 3.76 -1.53 -15.60
CA THR A 35 3.68 -0.35 -16.48
C THR A 35 4.20 0.93 -15.83
N HIS A 36 4.82 0.83 -14.64
CA HIS A 36 5.25 1.93 -13.76
C HIS A 36 4.07 2.65 -13.08
N GLY A 37 4.30 3.10 -11.85
CA GLY A 37 3.35 3.90 -11.08
C GLY A 37 3.96 5.20 -10.59
N LEU A 38 3.13 6.23 -10.44
CA LEU A 38 3.53 7.52 -9.88
C LEU A 38 2.61 7.87 -8.72
N VAL A 39 3.18 7.97 -7.52
CA VAL A 39 2.46 8.43 -6.31
C VAL A 39 2.87 9.88 -6.03
N THR A 40 1.92 10.82 -6.13
CA THR A 40 2.15 12.26 -5.89
C THR A 40 1.29 12.78 -4.73
N GLY A 41 1.63 13.96 -4.22
CA GLY A 41 0.92 14.58 -3.09
C GLY A 41 1.84 15.33 -2.13
N MET A 42 1.28 16.20 -1.30
CA MET A 42 2.03 16.98 -0.30
C MET A 42 2.46 16.16 0.92
N THR A 43 3.38 16.66 1.74
CA THR A 43 3.74 16.02 3.01
C THR A 43 2.49 15.83 3.90
N GLY A 44 2.37 14.68 4.56
CA GLY A 44 1.19 14.35 5.37
C GLY A 44 -0.01 13.80 4.58
N SER A 45 0.04 13.74 3.25
CA SER A 45 -1.06 13.22 2.42
C SER A 45 -1.14 11.68 2.37
N GLY A 46 -0.29 10.97 3.11
CA GLY A 46 -0.30 9.50 3.16
C GLY A 46 0.48 8.77 2.05
N LYS A 47 1.28 9.45 1.22
CA LYS A 47 2.08 8.80 0.15
C LYS A 47 2.94 7.64 0.65
N THR A 48 3.70 7.86 1.72
CA THR A 48 4.58 6.84 2.30
C THR A 48 3.76 5.65 2.81
N GLY A 49 2.65 5.91 3.51
CA GLY A 49 1.73 4.88 3.98
C GLY A 49 1.12 4.04 2.85
N LEU A 50 0.75 4.68 1.73
CA LEU A 50 0.27 3.98 0.54
C LEU A 50 1.35 3.05 -0.03
N CYS A 51 2.59 3.53 -0.17
CA CYS A 51 3.69 2.69 -0.67
C CYS A 51 3.99 1.52 0.27
N ILE A 52 3.93 1.73 1.59
CA ILE A 52 4.08 0.66 2.59
C ILE A 52 2.97 -0.37 2.40
N GLY A 53 1.71 0.04 2.30
CA GLY A 53 0.60 -0.89 2.06
C GLY A 53 0.79 -1.71 0.77
N ILE A 54 1.24 -1.09 -0.31
CA ILE A 54 1.57 -1.82 -1.55
C ILE A 54 2.69 -2.84 -1.33
N LEU A 55 3.73 -2.50 -0.57
CA LEU A 55 4.84 -3.40 -0.27
C LEU A 55 4.41 -4.56 0.64
N GLU A 56 3.54 -4.30 1.61
CA GLU A 56 2.94 -5.34 2.47
C GLU A 56 2.12 -6.33 1.65
N GLU A 57 1.27 -5.84 0.74
CA GLU A 57 0.49 -6.69 -0.17
C GLU A 57 1.38 -7.50 -1.13
N ALA A 58 2.46 -6.89 -1.63
CA ALA A 58 3.47 -7.59 -2.44
C ALA A 58 4.16 -8.70 -1.63
N ALA A 59 4.54 -8.42 -0.38
CA ALA A 59 5.17 -9.40 0.52
C ALA A 59 4.23 -10.57 0.85
N LEU A 60 2.94 -10.30 1.11
CA LEU A 60 1.92 -11.34 1.33
C LEU A 60 1.79 -12.30 0.13
N GLN A 61 2.12 -11.83 -1.07
CA GLN A 61 2.10 -12.61 -2.30
C GLN A 61 3.48 -13.16 -2.70
N ASN A 62 4.50 -13.04 -1.84
CA ASN A 62 5.88 -13.44 -2.12
C ASN A 62 6.50 -12.75 -3.34
N ILE A 63 6.08 -11.53 -3.65
CA ILE A 63 6.65 -10.72 -4.71
C ILE A 63 7.87 -9.97 -4.14
N PRO A 64 9.08 -10.18 -4.67
CA PRO A 64 10.27 -9.49 -4.19
C PRO A 64 10.21 -8.01 -4.57
N ALA A 65 10.59 -7.13 -3.65
CA ALA A 65 10.64 -5.69 -3.86
C ALA A 65 12.01 -5.11 -3.46
N ILE A 66 12.51 -4.17 -4.25
CA ILE A 66 13.67 -3.34 -3.91
C ILE A 66 13.18 -1.92 -3.69
N ILE A 67 13.56 -1.35 -2.55
CA ILE A 67 13.14 -0.01 -2.14
C ILE A 67 14.37 0.89 -2.07
N ILE A 68 14.30 2.05 -2.72
CA ILE A 68 15.29 3.11 -2.59
C ILE A 68 14.63 4.25 -1.84
N ASP A 69 14.95 4.38 -0.56
CA ASP A 69 14.41 5.42 0.30
C ASP A 69 15.53 6.36 0.80
N PRO A 70 15.74 7.50 0.14
CA PRO A 70 16.77 8.46 0.55
C PRO A 70 16.41 9.21 1.84
N LYS A 71 15.14 9.21 2.26
CA LYS A 71 14.71 9.83 3.53
C LYS A 71 14.86 8.88 4.71
N GLY A 72 14.81 7.56 4.47
CA GLY A 72 14.91 6.53 5.49
C GLY A 72 13.63 6.31 6.29
N ASP A 73 12.50 6.88 5.88
CA ASP A 73 11.20 6.71 6.53
C ASP A 73 10.76 5.24 6.54
N LEU A 74 10.94 4.50 5.43
CA LEU A 74 10.62 3.07 5.31
C LEU A 74 11.64 2.19 6.04
N THR A 75 12.91 2.54 6.02
CA THR A 75 13.94 1.82 6.80
C THR A 75 13.64 1.91 8.29
N ASN A 76 13.27 3.09 8.77
CA ASN A 76 12.87 3.29 10.16
C ASN A 76 11.63 2.46 10.53
N LEU A 77 10.70 2.26 9.59
CA LEU A 77 9.54 1.39 9.83
C LEU A 77 9.95 -0.04 10.17
N LEU A 78 10.89 -0.62 9.42
CA LEU A 78 11.38 -1.99 9.67
C LEU A 78 12.04 -2.13 11.04
N LEU A 79 12.71 -1.08 11.53
CA LEU A 79 13.35 -1.08 12.85
C LEU A 79 12.34 -1.17 14.01
N HIS A 80 11.04 -0.92 13.78
CA HIS A 80 9.99 -1.13 14.78
C HIS A 80 9.63 -2.61 14.98
N PHE A 81 10.11 -3.51 14.12
CA PHE A 81 9.86 -4.95 14.19
C PHE A 81 11.19 -5.72 14.33
N PRO A 82 11.93 -5.57 15.45
CA PRO A 82 13.27 -6.12 15.61
C PRO A 82 13.34 -7.65 15.62
N GLU A 83 12.21 -8.33 15.76
CA GLU A 83 12.09 -9.80 15.78
C GLU A 83 11.36 -10.36 14.56
N LEU A 84 11.20 -9.55 13.50
CA LEU A 84 10.69 -10.01 12.20
C LEU A 84 11.75 -10.81 11.44
#